data_AF-A0A218WRI1-F1
#
_entry.id   AF-A0A218WRI1-F1
#
_cell.length_a   1.000
_cell.length_b   1.000
_cell.length_c   1.000
_cell.angle_alpha   90.00
_cell.angle_beta   90.00
_cell.angle_gamma   90.00
#
_symmetry.space_group_name_H-M   'P 1'
#
loop_
_entity.id
_entity.type
_entity.pdbx_description
1 polymer ?
#
loop_
_entity_poly.entity_id
_entity_poly.type
_entity_poly.pdbx_seq_one_letter_code
_entity_poly.pdbx_strand_id
1 'polypeptide(L)'
;MIGTRSILVLSALLRVVLIVYGEWQDKHMEVRYTDVDYSVFSDAADLMASGKSPYGRTTYRYSPLLAFLLLPNTFIHHSWGKFLFSSADLLVGVFIRTILKQRWVPEKTCTYCVMIWLFNPFTFTIGTRGNCEPIVCATILWFTVQLVLVFCFAWDLPFCFFLQTVAFVAFNKLSQVGVMSNFVSPMVYEGVPCRDAPCAYQ
;
A
#
# COMPACT_ATOMS: atom_id res chain seq x y z
N MET A 1 -5.95 -11.45 -29.28
CA MET A 1 -5.20 -11.68 -28.02
C MET A 1 -5.63 -10.62 -27.02
N ILE A 2 -6.03 -11.01 -25.81
CA ILE A 2 -6.40 -10.05 -24.76
C ILE A 2 -5.15 -9.25 -24.38
N GLY A 3 -5.24 -7.92 -24.44
CA GLY A 3 -4.13 -7.04 -24.08
C GLY A 3 -3.89 -7.02 -22.56
N THR A 4 -2.64 -6.82 -22.14
CA THR A 4 -2.30 -6.70 -20.70
C THR A 4 -3.09 -5.60 -20.00
N ARG A 5 -3.37 -4.48 -20.70
CA ARG A 5 -4.21 -3.40 -20.16
C ARG A 5 -5.62 -3.88 -19.81
N SER A 6 -6.24 -4.68 -20.69
CA SER A 6 -7.57 -5.25 -20.45
C SER A 6 -7.56 -6.21 -19.25
N ILE A 7 -6.50 -6.99 -19.08
CA ILE A 7 -6.31 -7.89 -17.92
C ILE A 7 -6.23 -7.09 -16.63
N LEU A 8 -5.43 -6.01 -16.61
CA LEU A 8 -5.30 -5.14 -15.44
C LEU A 8 -6.63 -4.46 -15.10
N VAL A 9 -7.36 -3.96 -16.09
CA VAL A 9 -8.68 -3.34 -15.88
C VAL A 9 -9.68 -4.36 -15.34
N LEU A 10 -9.76 -5.55 -15.93
CA LEU A 10 -10.66 -6.60 -15.45
C LEU A 10 -10.33 -7.03 -14.02
N SER A 11 -9.04 -7.18 -13.72
CA SER A 11 -8.51 -7.49 -12.40
C SER A 11 -8.79 -6.40 -11.36
N ALA A 12 -8.71 -5.13 -11.76
CA ALA A 12 -9.05 -3.98 -10.93
C ALA A 12 -10.55 -3.95 -10.61
N LEU A 13 -11.40 -4.12 -11.64
CA LEU A 13 -12.85 -4.19 -11.47
C LEU A 13 -13.26 -5.33 -10.52
N LEU A 14 -12.66 -6.50 -10.68
CA LEU A 14 -12.88 -7.63 -9.77
C LEU A 14 -12.55 -7.26 -8.31
N ARG A 15 -11.41 -6.59 -8.06
CA ARG A 15 -11.03 -6.15 -6.71
C ARG A 15 -11.98 -5.12 -6.14
N VAL A 16 -12.44 -4.15 -6.94
CA VAL A 16 -13.46 -3.18 -6.51
C VAL A 16 -14.74 -3.90 -6.10
N VAL A 17 -15.24 -4.83 -6.91
CA VAL A 17 -16.44 -5.63 -6.59
C VAL A 17 -16.26 -6.40 -5.29
N LEU A 18 -15.10 -7.03 -5.09
CA LEU A 18 -14.79 -7.78 -3.86
C LEU A 18 -14.68 -6.89 -2.63
N ILE A 19 -14.14 -5.68 -2.74
CA ILE A 19 -14.08 -4.72 -1.62
C ILE A 19 -15.50 -4.29 -1.23
N VAL A 20 -16.34 -3.93 -2.21
CA VAL A 20 -17.73 -3.53 -1.97
C VAL A 20 -18.52 -4.70 -1.38
N TYR A 21 -18.36 -5.91 -1.92
CA TYR A 21 -18.96 -7.11 -1.37
C TYR A 21 -18.47 -7.39 0.06
N GLY A 22 -17.18 -7.21 0.33
CA GLY A 22 -16.60 -7.38 1.66
C GLY A 22 -17.20 -6.42 2.69
N GLU A 23 -17.42 -5.16 2.33
CA GLU A 23 -18.12 -4.20 3.21
C GLU A 23 -19.58 -4.59 3.46
N TRP A 24 -20.27 -5.09 2.45
CA TRP A 24 -21.62 -5.59 2.61
C TRP A 24 -21.64 -6.83 3.53
N GLN A 25 -20.75 -7.80 3.30
CA GLN A 25 -20.60 -9.00 4.11
C GLN A 25 -20.31 -8.65 5.58
N ASP A 26 -19.39 -7.71 5.83
CA ASP A 26 -19.04 -7.28 7.18
C ASP A 26 -20.22 -6.67 7.95
N LYS A 27 -21.22 -6.11 7.26
CA LYS A 27 -22.43 -5.53 7.87
C LYS A 27 -23.53 -6.55 8.11
N HIS A 28 -23.61 -7.61 7.30
CA HIS A 28 -24.76 -8.53 7.27
C HIS A 28 -24.45 -9.93 7.82
N MET A 29 -23.17 -10.30 7.95
CA MET A 29 -22.75 -11.63 8.40
C MET A 29 -21.91 -11.55 9.67
N GLU A 30 -21.99 -12.61 10.48
CA GLU A 30 -21.17 -12.75 11.70
C GLU A 30 -19.68 -12.90 11.35
N VAL A 31 -19.38 -13.66 10.30
CA VAL A 31 -18.00 -13.87 9.82
C VAL A 31 -17.57 -12.70 8.93
N ARG A 32 -16.62 -11.92 9.46
CA ARG A 32 -16.05 -10.76 8.77
C ARG A 32 -15.17 -11.20 7.59
N TYR A 33 -15.37 -10.51 6.46
CA TYR A 33 -14.49 -10.55 5.31
C TYR A 33 -13.18 -9.82 5.60
N THR A 34 -13.23 -8.65 6.24
CA THR A 34 -12.04 -7.85 6.54
C THR A 34 -11.07 -8.60 7.45
N ASP A 35 -9.77 -8.48 7.14
CA ASP A 35 -8.69 -9.07 7.96
C ASP A 35 -8.60 -8.36 9.32
N VAL A 36 -8.25 -9.10 10.37
CA VAL A 36 -8.11 -8.58 11.73
C VAL A 36 -7.01 -7.52 11.80
N ASP A 37 -5.94 -7.69 11.03
CA ASP A 37 -4.82 -6.75 10.99
C ASP A 37 -5.24 -5.38 10.42
N TYR A 38 -6.28 -5.33 9.59
CA TYR A 38 -6.75 -4.07 8.99
C TYR A 38 -7.28 -3.08 10.03
N SER A 39 -7.94 -3.58 11.09
CA SER A 39 -8.39 -2.72 12.19
C SER A 39 -7.21 -2.20 13.00
N VAL A 40 -6.18 -3.03 13.24
CA VAL A 40 -4.95 -2.62 13.93
C VAL A 40 -4.22 -1.52 13.15
N PHE A 41 -4.19 -1.61 11.82
CA PHE A 41 -3.62 -0.54 11.00
C PHE A 41 -4.44 0.75 11.04
N SER A 42 -5.76 0.63 11.00
CA SER A 42 -6.67 1.78 11.01
C SER A 42 -6.66 2.49 12.36
N ASP A 43 -6.65 1.75 13.47
CA ASP A 43 -6.48 2.31 14.83
C ASP A 43 -5.18 3.12 14.94
N ALA A 44 -4.08 2.59 14.39
CA ALA A 44 -2.78 3.27 14.40
C ALA A 44 -2.78 4.52 13.51
N ALA A 45 -3.49 4.49 12.38
CA ALA A 45 -3.70 5.65 11.53
C ALA A 45 -4.52 6.74 12.27
N ASP A 46 -5.56 6.35 13.01
CA ASP A 46 -6.38 7.27 13.81
C ASP A 46 -5.57 7.92 14.95
N LEU A 47 -4.67 7.15 15.58
CA LEU A 47 -3.72 7.70 16.55
C LEU A 47 -2.79 8.73 15.91
N MET A 48 -2.25 8.43 14.73
CA MET A 48 -1.42 9.37 13.99
C MET A 48 -2.17 10.62 13.57
N ALA A 49 -3.41 10.47 13.08
CA ALA A 49 -4.35 11.55 12.78
C ALA A 49 -4.58 12.43 14.02
N SER A 50 -4.62 11.85 15.21
CA SER A 50 -4.74 12.59 16.48
C SER A 50 -3.43 13.20 16.99
N GLY A 51 -2.35 13.17 16.19
CA GLY A 51 -1.01 13.65 16.58
C GLY A 51 -0.27 12.74 17.56
N LYS A 52 -0.77 11.52 17.81
CA LYS A 52 -0.14 10.54 18.70
C LYS A 52 0.74 9.57 17.91
N SER A 53 1.62 8.87 18.61
CA SER A 53 2.44 7.81 18.00
C SER A 53 1.54 6.61 17.59
N PRO A 54 1.75 5.98 16.42
CA PRO A 54 1.03 4.76 16.02
C PRO A 54 1.28 3.60 16.99
N TYR A 55 2.44 3.61 17.66
CA TYR A 55 2.80 2.64 18.70
C TYR A 55 2.04 2.84 20.01
N GLY A 56 1.17 3.86 20.12
CA GLY A 56 0.21 3.96 21.22
C GLY A 56 -0.77 2.78 21.25
N ARG A 57 -0.95 2.09 20.11
CA ARG A 57 -1.67 0.82 20.03
C ARG A 57 -0.71 -0.33 20.36
N THR A 58 -0.93 -1.01 21.48
CA THR A 58 -0.05 -2.08 21.98
C THR A 58 0.11 -3.28 21.04
N THR A 59 -0.87 -3.55 20.17
CA THR A 59 -0.84 -4.63 19.19
C THR A 59 -0.23 -4.21 17.84
N TYR A 60 0.13 -2.93 17.66
CA TYR A 60 0.70 -2.44 16.41
C TYR A 60 2.19 -2.77 16.32
N ARG A 61 2.52 -3.75 15.45
CA ARG A 61 3.87 -4.27 15.22
C ARG A 61 4.48 -3.86 13.87
N TYR A 62 3.81 -2.97 13.15
CA TYR A 62 4.12 -2.65 11.77
C TYR A 62 4.90 -1.32 11.66
N SER A 63 5.44 -1.03 10.48
CA SER A 63 6.19 0.21 10.23
C SER A 63 5.28 1.44 10.41
N PRO A 64 5.73 2.55 11.03
CA PRO A 64 4.89 3.72 11.24
C PRO A 64 4.49 4.39 9.91
N LEU A 65 5.26 4.16 8.85
CA LEU A 65 4.91 4.57 7.50
C LEU A 65 3.64 3.88 6.98
N LEU A 66 3.39 2.63 7.36
CA LEU A 66 2.16 1.96 6.96
C LEU A 66 0.94 2.66 7.55
N ALA A 67 0.96 2.99 8.85
CA ALA A 67 -0.09 3.77 9.49
C ALA A 67 -0.25 5.16 8.85
N PHE A 68 0.86 5.81 8.47
CA PHE A 68 0.81 7.08 7.75
C PHE A 68 0.12 6.99 6.37
N LEU A 69 0.43 5.96 5.58
CA LEU A 69 -0.21 5.73 4.28
C LEU A 69 -1.73 5.49 4.40
N LEU A 70 -2.16 5.06 5.58
CA LEU A 70 -3.55 4.79 5.92
C LEU A 70 -4.25 5.95 6.63
N LEU A 71 -3.60 7.10 6.83
CA LEU A 71 -4.27 8.30 7.35
C LEU A 71 -5.59 8.65 6.63
N PRO A 72 -5.71 8.47 5.29
CA PRO A 72 -6.97 8.73 4.63
C PRO A 72 -8.10 7.75 5.01
N ASN A 73 -7.81 6.65 5.72
CA ASN A 73 -8.85 5.81 6.32
C ASN A 73 -9.72 6.60 7.29
N THR A 74 -9.14 7.56 8.00
CA THR A 74 -9.81 8.38 9.02
C THR A 74 -10.67 9.48 8.40
N PHE A 75 -10.17 10.15 7.35
CA PHE A 75 -10.81 11.34 6.79
C PHE A 75 -11.63 11.12 5.50
N ILE A 76 -11.27 10.11 4.68
CA ILE A 76 -11.95 9.84 3.41
C ILE A 76 -12.94 8.70 3.56
N HIS A 77 -12.43 7.49 3.84
CA HIS A 77 -13.26 6.29 3.97
C HIS A 77 -12.47 5.17 4.62
N HIS A 78 -13.09 4.42 5.53
CA HIS A 78 -12.43 3.33 6.27
C HIS A 78 -11.79 2.27 5.35
N SER A 79 -12.32 2.05 4.14
CA SER A 79 -11.78 1.09 3.17
C SER A 79 -10.67 1.62 2.25
N TRP A 80 -10.21 2.86 2.43
CA TRP A 80 -9.14 3.44 1.61
C TRP A 80 -7.91 2.53 1.52
N GLY A 81 -7.47 1.97 2.65
CA GLY A 81 -6.36 1.03 2.72
C GLY A 81 -6.55 -0.23 1.86
N LYS A 82 -7.78 -0.75 1.75
CA LYS A 82 -8.06 -1.92 0.88
C LYS A 82 -7.83 -1.58 -0.60
N PHE A 83 -8.17 -0.37 -1.03
CA PHE A 83 -7.85 0.10 -2.38
C PHE A 83 -6.34 0.29 -2.58
N LEU A 84 -5.65 0.86 -1.59
CA LEU A 84 -4.19 1.00 -1.61
C LEU A 84 -3.50 -0.37 -1.77
N PHE A 85 -3.83 -1.36 -0.93
CA PHE A 85 -3.26 -2.71 -1.00
C PHE A 85 -3.62 -3.42 -2.31
N SER A 86 -4.86 -3.29 -2.76
CA SER A 86 -5.30 -3.85 -4.05
C SER A 86 -4.56 -3.23 -5.23
N SER A 87 -4.24 -1.92 -5.18
CA SER A 87 -3.43 -1.27 -6.21
C SER A 87 -1.99 -1.76 -6.23
N ALA A 88 -1.39 -2.03 -5.05
CA ALA A 88 -0.06 -2.59 -4.95
C ALA A 88 0.01 -4.00 -5.57
N ASP A 89 -1.05 -4.80 -5.40
CA ASP A 89 -1.15 -6.11 -6.04
C ASP A 89 -1.26 -6.02 -7.57
N LEU A 90 -1.94 -5.01 -8.12
CA LEU A 90 -1.93 -4.73 -9.55
C LEU A 90 -0.52 -4.35 -10.06
N LEU A 91 0.24 -3.58 -9.27
CA LEU A 91 1.62 -3.23 -9.57
C LEU A 91 2.53 -4.46 -9.58
N VAL A 92 2.32 -5.43 -8.69
CA VAL A 92 3.02 -6.72 -8.73
C VAL A 92 2.85 -7.39 -10.09
N GLY A 93 1.62 -7.45 -10.62
CA GLY A 93 1.36 -7.98 -11.96
C GLY A 93 2.12 -7.23 -13.07
N VAL A 94 2.24 -5.91 -12.96
CA VAL A 94 3.05 -5.10 -13.88
C VAL A 94 4.54 -5.44 -13.79
N PHE A 95 5.08 -5.55 -12.57
CA PHE A 95 6.49 -5.90 -12.36
C PHE A 95 6.83 -7.29 -12.85
N ILE A 96 5.97 -8.29 -12.62
CA ILE A 96 6.14 -9.64 -13.17
C ILE A 96 6.31 -9.57 -14.69
N ARG A 97 5.44 -8.84 -15.38
CA ARG A 97 5.55 -8.66 -16.83
C ARG A 97 6.86 -7.98 -17.22
N THR A 98 7.24 -6.91 -16.52
CA THR A 98 8.48 -6.16 -16.81
C THR A 98 9.70 -7.07 -16.69
N ILE A 99 9.80 -7.87 -15.62
CA ILE A 99 10.89 -8.81 -15.40
C ILE A 99 10.93 -9.87 -16.51
N LEU A 100 9.78 -10.48 -16.85
CA LEU A 100 9.72 -11.51 -17.90
C LEU A 100 10.09 -10.95 -19.28
N LYS A 101 9.68 -9.71 -19.59
CA LYS A 101 10.06 -9.04 -20.84
C LYS A 101 11.56 -8.73 -20.90
N GLN A 102 12.18 -8.35 -19.78
CA GLN A 102 13.63 -8.16 -19.70
C GLN A 102 14.40 -9.47 -19.91
N ARG A 103 13.80 -10.62 -19.59
CA ARG A 103 14.36 -11.97 -19.84
C ARG A 103 14.01 -12.52 -21.22
N TRP A 104 13.49 -11.69 -22.13
CA TRP A 104 13.16 -12.09 -23.50
C TRP A 104 12.11 -13.21 -23.59
N VAL A 105 11.26 -13.34 -22.57
CA VAL A 105 10.18 -14.34 -22.54
C VAL A 105 9.08 -13.97 -23.56
N PRO A 106 8.51 -14.94 -24.31
CA PRO A 106 7.44 -14.69 -25.26
C PRO A 106 6.20 -14.03 -24.62
N GLU A 107 5.54 -13.14 -25.36
CA GLU A 107 4.39 -12.35 -24.85
C GLU A 107 3.24 -13.21 -24.30
N LYS A 108 3.01 -14.38 -24.91
CA LYS A 108 1.98 -15.33 -24.47
C LYS A 108 2.25 -15.84 -23.06
N THR A 109 3.48 -16.28 -22.79
CA THR A 109 3.88 -16.79 -21.47
C THR A 109 3.82 -15.68 -20.42
N CYS A 110 4.30 -14.47 -20.75
CA CYS A 110 4.18 -13.30 -19.87
C CYS A 110 2.71 -13.03 -19.49
N THR A 111 1.82 -13.10 -20.48
CA THR A 111 0.39 -12.86 -20.27
C THR A 111 -0.22 -13.91 -19.34
N TYR A 112 0.11 -15.18 -19.52
CA TYR A 112 -0.35 -16.25 -18.63
C TYR A 112 0.16 -16.08 -17.20
N CYS A 113 1.44 -15.75 -17.01
CA CYS A 113 1.99 -15.49 -15.67
C CYS A 113 1.27 -14.35 -14.95
N VAL A 114 0.98 -13.25 -15.67
CA VAL A 114 0.23 -12.12 -15.12
C VAL A 114 -1.21 -12.51 -14.79
N MET A 115 -1.89 -13.27 -15.64
CA MET A 115 -3.24 -13.77 -15.37
C MET A 115 -3.27 -14.68 -14.15
N ILE A 116 -2.33 -15.62 -14.05
CA ILE A 116 -2.20 -16.54 -12.91
C ILE A 116 -2.02 -15.73 -11.62
N TRP A 117 -1.18 -14.69 -11.62
CA TRP A 117 -1.03 -13.85 -10.42
C TRP A 117 -2.30 -13.08 -10.09
N LEU A 118 -2.85 -12.35 -11.06
CA LEU A 118 -3.93 -11.37 -10.82
C LEU A 118 -5.29 -12.00 -10.53
N PHE A 119 -5.56 -13.20 -11.06
CA PHE A 119 -6.82 -13.92 -10.88
C PHE A 119 -6.70 -15.13 -9.94
N ASN A 120 -5.58 -15.28 -9.24
CA ASN A 120 -5.48 -16.28 -8.19
C ASN A 120 -6.36 -15.87 -6.98
N PRO A 121 -7.29 -16.73 -6.53
CA PRO A 121 -8.18 -16.42 -5.42
C PRO A 121 -7.46 -16.07 -4.12
N PHE A 122 -6.26 -16.60 -3.88
CA PHE A 122 -5.50 -16.24 -2.70
C PHE A 122 -4.90 -14.82 -2.81
N THR A 123 -4.31 -14.46 -3.95
CA THR A 123 -3.61 -13.18 -4.09
C THR A 123 -4.58 -12.01 -4.06
N PHE A 124 -5.67 -12.08 -4.85
CA PHE A 124 -6.63 -10.97 -4.89
C PHE A 124 -7.40 -10.83 -3.59
N THR A 125 -7.65 -11.91 -2.83
CA THR A 125 -8.36 -11.83 -1.55
C THR A 125 -7.51 -11.20 -0.45
N ILE A 126 -6.21 -11.46 -0.40
CA ILE A 126 -5.32 -10.86 0.61
C ILE A 126 -5.38 -9.33 0.56
N GLY A 127 -5.27 -8.74 -0.63
CA GLY A 127 -5.34 -7.29 -0.81
C GLY A 127 -6.74 -6.71 -0.52
N THR A 128 -7.80 -7.37 -0.99
CA THR A 128 -9.18 -6.87 -0.82
C THR A 128 -9.68 -7.02 0.61
N ARG A 129 -9.16 -7.98 1.39
CA ARG A 129 -9.45 -8.13 2.82
C ARG A 129 -8.77 -7.07 3.69
N GLY A 130 -7.78 -6.35 3.17
CA GLY A 130 -7.09 -5.29 3.91
C GLY A 130 -5.71 -5.67 4.45
N ASN A 131 -5.06 -6.70 3.92
CA ASN A 131 -3.71 -7.06 4.35
C ASN A 131 -2.64 -6.26 3.57
N CYS A 132 -1.56 -5.85 4.23
CA CYS A 132 -0.47 -5.08 3.63
C CYS A 132 0.55 -5.91 2.84
N GLU A 133 0.44 -7.23 2.82
CA GLU A 133 1.34 -8.15 2.09
C GLU A 133 1.60 -7.74 0.62
N PRO A 134 0.60 -7.28 -0.16
CA PRO A 134 0.85 -6.87 -1.55
C PRO A 134 1.80 -5.68 -1.70
N ILE A 135 1.87 -4.77 -0.71
CA ILE A 135 2.86 -3.68 -0.70
C ILE A 135 4.26 -4.25 -0.55
N VAL A 136 4.44 -5.24 0.32
CA VAL A 136 5.73 -5.91 0.54
C VAL A 136 6.15 -6.63 -0.74
N CYS A 137 5.25 -7.40 -1.37
CA CYS A 137 5.52 -8.05 -2.65
C CYS A 137 5.89 -7.04 -3.75
N ALA A 138 5.14 -5.94 -3.87
CA ALA A 138 5.41 -4.89 -4.86
C ALA A 138 6.80 -4.26 -4.65
N THR A 139 7.17 -4.02 -3.40
CA THR A 139 8.46 -3.42 -3.03
C THR A 139 9.63 -4.35 -3.36
N ILE A 140 9.50 -5.65 -3.07
CA ILE A 140 10.53 -6.65 -3.38
C ILE A 140 10.75 -6.77 -4.90
N LEU A 141 9.65 -6.83 -5.67
CA LEU A 141 9.75 -6.90 -7.13
C LEU A 141 10.27 -5.60 -7.73
N TRP A 142 9.92 -4.45 -7.16
CA TRP A 142 10.51 -3.17 -7.55
C TRP A 142 12.03 -3.20 -7.44
N PHE A 143 12.57 -3.62 -6.28
CA PHE A 143 14.02 -3.76 -6.11
C PHE A 143 14.63 -4.76 -7.09
N THR A 144 13.93 -5.85 -7.39
CA THR A 144 14.39 -6.84 -8.39
C THR A 144 14.49 -6.23 -9.79
N VAL A 145 13.49 -5.44 -10.20
CA VAL A 145 13.52 -4.71 -11.48
C VAL A 145 14.69 -3.73 -11.51
N GLN A 146 14.92 -2.97 -10.43
CA GLN A 146 16.05 -2.04 -10.33
C GLN A 146 17.39 -2.77 -10.45
N LEU A 147 17.56 -3.90 -9.77
CA LEU A 147 18.77 -4.71 -9.86
C LEU A 147 19.01 -5.22 -11.29
N VAL A 148 17.98 -5.72 -11.98
CA VAL A 148 18.12 -6.17 -13.37
C VAL A 148 18.51 -5.01 -14.28
N LEU A 149 17.88 -3.83 -14.11
CA LEU A 149 18.24 -2.63 -14.87
C LEU A 149 19.68 -2.19 -14.61
N VAL A 150 20.13 -2.23 -13.36
CA VAL A 150 21.52 -1.97 -12.95
C VAL A 150 22.51 -2.87 -13.69
N PHE A 151 22.26 -4.18 -13.75
CA PHE A 151 23.13 -5.11 -14.47
C PHE A 151 23.12 -4.87 -15.99
N CYS A 152 22.03 -4.35 -16.56
CA CYS A 152 21.92 -4.04 -17.99
C CYS A 152 22.49 -2.67 -18.37
N PHE A 153 22.45 -1.68 -17.47
CA PHE A 153 22.80 -0.27 -17.70
C PHE A 153 23.90 0.23 -16.76
N ALA A 154 24.93 -0.60 -16.52
CA ALA A 154 26.02 -0.32 -15.59
C ALA A 154 26.81 0.98 -15.84
N TRP A 155 26.56 1.68 -16.97
CA TRP A 155 27.21 2.94 -17.32
C TRP A 155 26.59 4.20 -16.66
N ASP A 156 25.34 4.16 -16.17
CA ASP A 156 24.68 5.27 -15.42
C ASP A 156 24.33 4.87 -13.96
N LEU A 157 25.06 3.89 -13.44
CA LEU A 157 24.92 3.33 -12.10
C LEU A 157 24.90 4.36 -10.95
N PRO A 158 25.72 5.44 -10.96
CA PRO A 158 25.74 6.42 -9.88
C PRO A 158 24.42 7.16 -9.73
N PHE A 159 23.71 7.44 -10.83
CA PHE A 159 22.47 8.22 -10.81
C PHE A 159 21.29 7.40 -10.27
N CYS A 160 21.19 6.11 -10.62
CA CYS A 160 20.17 5.22 -10.09
C CYS A 160 20.35 4.97 -8.59
N PHE A 161 21.58 4.70 -8.13
CA PHE A 161 21.85 4.60 -6.70
C PHE A 161 21.63 5.92 -5.97
N PHE A 162 21.98 7.06 -6.58
CA PHE A 162 21.70 8.36 -6.00
C PHE A 162 20.20 8.60 -5.81
N LEU A 163 19.37 8.37 -6.83
CA LEU A 163 17.91 8.49 -6.73
C LEU A 163 17.33 7.54 -5.68
N GLN A 164 17.81 6.29 -5.62
CA GLN A 164 17.36 5.33 -4.61
C GLN A 164 17.79 5.73 -3.20
N THR A 165 18.98 6.29 -3.03
CA THR A 165 19.48 6.77 -1.73
C THR A 165 18.74 8.03 -1.30
N VAL A 166 18.44 8.94 -2.23
CA VAL A 166 17.59 10.12 -1.98
C VAL A 166 16.19 9.68 -1.56
N ALA A 167 15.59 8.71 -2.26
CA ALA A 167 14.29 8.15 -1.88
C ALA A 167 14.35 7.50 -0.49
N PHE A 168 15.38 6.73 -0.18
CA PHE A 168 15.57 6.10 1.13
C PHE A 168 15.81 7.11 2.26
N VAL A 169 16.61 8.15 2.03
CA VAL A 169 16.89 9.22 3.01
C VAL A 169 15.64 10.08 3.23
N ALA A 170 14.93 10.44 2.16
CA ALA A 170 13.63 11.12 2.27
C ALA A 170 12.64 10.27 3.06
N PHE A 171 12.60 8.96 2.80
CA PHE A 171 11.73 8.01 3.50
C PHE A 171 12.12 7.83 4.97
N ASN A 172 13.41 7.75 5.31
CA ASN A 172 13.88 7.68 6.70
C ASN A 172 13.61 8.97 7.47
N LYS A 173 13.70 10.11 6.79
CA LYS A 173 13.33 11.40 7.39
C LYS A 173 11.81 11.48 7.61
N LEU A 174 11.02 10.90 6.72
CA LEU A 174 9.56 10.80 6.85
C LEU A 174 9.10 9.74 7.84
N SER A 175 9.88 8.68 8.12
CA SER A 175 9.51 7.63 9.08
C SER A 175 9.84 8.01 10.54
N GLN A 176 10.58 9.09 10.76
CA GLN A 176 10.76 9.67 12.09
C GLN A 176 9.45 10.26 12.59
N VAL A 177 8.99 9.75 13.73
CA VAL A 177 7.71 10.12 14.38
C VAL A 177 7.56 11.65 14.52
N GLY A 178 8.65 12.37 14.80
CA GLY A 178 8.64 13.84 14.94
C GLY A 178 8.49 14.63 13.64
N VAL A 179 8.80 14.05 12.48
CA VAL A 179 8.54 14.69 11.18
C VAL A 179 7.10 14.44 10.75
N MET A 180 6.57 13.24 11.00
CA MET A 180 5.17 12.90 10.71
C MET A 180 4.19 13.74 11.52
N SER A 181 4.46 14.00 12.80
CA SER A 181 3.61 14.86 13.64
C SER A 181 3.45 16.27 13.07
N ASN A 182 4.51 16.81 12.45
CA ASN A 182 4.49 18.14 11.82
C ASN A 182 3.70 18.17 10.50
N PHE A 183 3.62 17.04 9.77
CA PHE A 183 2.78 16.93 8.57
C PHE A 183 1.31 16.71 8.91
N VAL A 184 1.01 15.97 9.98
CA VAL A 184 -0.36 15.61 10.35
C VAL A 184 -1.07 16.75 11.09
N SER A 185 -0.35 17.50 11.93
CA SER A 185 -0.94 18.63 12.69
C SER A 185 -1.74 19.60 11.79
N PRO A 186 -1.17 20.19 10.71
CA PRO A 186 -1.93 21.11 9.86
C PRO A 186 -3.09 20.46 9.08
N MET A 187 -3.05 19.16 8.80
CA MET A 187 -4.18 18.47 8.12
C MET A 187 -5.40 18.26 9.04
N VAL A 188 -5.22 18.29 10.36
CA VAL A 188 -6.28 18.03 11.34
C VAL A 188 -6.92 19.32 11.84
N TYR A 189 -6.15 20.42 11.90
CA TYR A 189 -6.64 21.70 12.41
C TYR A 189 -7.59 22.45 11.45
N GLU A 190 -7.72 22.05 10.18
CA GLU A 190 -8.68 22.68 9.26
C GLU A 190 -10.13 22.16 9.40
N GLY A 191 -10.40 21.13 10.22
CA GLY A 191 -11.72 20.48 10.28
C GLY A 191 -12.38 20.36 11.65
N VAL A 192 -11.72 20.75 12.75
CA VAL A 192 -12.23 20.53 14.11
C VAL A 192 -12.55 21.87 14.78
N PRO A 193 -13.82 22.20 15.10
CA PRO A 193 -14.11 23.37 15.91
C PRO A 193 -13.47 23.15 17.29
N CYS A 194 -12.58 24.06 17.68
CA CYS A 194 -11.88 24.04 18.97
C CYS A 194 -12.87 23.83 20.13
N ARG A 195 -12.99 22.59 20.58
CA ARG A 195 -13.35 22.26 21.95
C ARG A 195 -12.24 21.35 22.45
N ASP A 196 -11.62 21.81 23.52
CA ASP A 196 -10.72 21.03 24.37
C ASP A 196 -9.29 20.82 23.81
N ALA A 197 -8.59 21.94 23.57
CA ALA A 197 -7.13 21.93 23.66
C ALA A 197 -6.73 22.03 25.15
N PRO A 198 -6.08 21.01 25.76
CA PRO A 198 -5.41 21.22 27.02
C PRO A 198 -4.16 22.07 26.77
N CYS A 199 -4.11 23.24 27.40
CA CYS A 199 -2.90 24.04 27.54
C CYS A 199 -1.76 23.17 28.09
N ALA A 200 -0.67 23.01 27.32
CA ALA A 200 0.60 22.54 27.86
C ALA A 200 1.75 23.03 26.97
N TYR A 201 2.35 24.15 27.36
CA TYR A 201 3.81 24.37 27.38
C TYR A 201 4.08 25.64 28.22
N GLN A 202 4.22 25.42 29.53
CA GLN A 202 5.17 26.12 30.39
C GLN A 202 6.02 25.04 31.06
#